data_AF-A0A6N2DSD1-F1
#
_entry.id   AF-A0A6N2DSD1-F1
#
_cell.length_a   1.000
_cell.length_b   1.000
_cell.length_c   1.000
_cell.angle_alpha   90.00
_cell.angle_beta   90.00
_cell.angle_gamma   90.00
#
_symmetry.space_group_name_H-M   'P 1'
#
loop_
_entity.id
_entity.type
_entity.pdbx_description
1 polymer ?
#
loop_
_entity_poly.entity_id
_entity_poly.type
_entity_poly.pdbx_seq_one_letter_code
_entity_poly.pdbx_strand_id
1 'polypeptide(L)'
;MSFVNRSGGEQKRQTQAASGAPPLEDFDPADPDTVKVHYDVSGWDFDQRGELAAAFAEAGLPHGWDGHELVVPEAAEDAADALFARLDAELGPFPIGLGEHEGSTEFGLDEWPPADLEILRTALVDAEIPHRWEGHTIFVATDAEDVVDDLLDAIERGDIASYDPDADGGAPDGALGRLFTIGDRLARDPTESGARFELFELAPQLDARTPPFGLAVSAWSVVVARVNDLTSDFEIDADPSDIIGHAQELRTITRPYV
;
A
#
# COMPACT_ATOMS: atom_id res chain seq x y z
N MET A 1 -14.50 -13.63 4.15
CA MET A 1 -14.39 -12.19 3.95
C MET A 1 -15.51 -11.56 4.77
N SER A 2 -15.22 -11.09 5.98
CA SER A 2 -16.22 -10.54 6.91
C SER A 2 -16.03 -9.03 7.00
N PHE A 3 -16.60 -8.27 6.06
CA PHE A 3 -16.71 -6.80 6.11
C PHE A 3 -17.86 -6.33 7.02
N VAL A 4 -18.47 -7.25 7.76
CA VAL A 4 -19.74 -7.02 8.47
C VAL A 4 -19.48 -6.83 9.95
N ASN A 5 -19.54 -5.59 10.42
CA ASN A 5 -19.66 -5.30 11.85
C ASN A 5 -21.12 -5.49 12.28
N ARG A 6 -21.47 -6.68 12.78
CA ARG A 6 -22.80 -6.96 13.35
C ARG A 6 -22.92 -6.31 14.73
N SER A 7 -23.46 -5.09 14.79
CA SER A 7 -24.05 -4.59 16.03
C SER A 7 -25.43 -5.25 16.26
N GLY A 8 -25.56 -5.93 17.39
CA GLY A 8 -26.54 -7.00 17.59
C GLY A 8 -27.99 -6.58 17.88
N GLY A 9 -28.90 -7.45 17.42
CA GLY A 9 -30.31 -7.49 17.79
C GLY A 9 -30.86 -8.91 17.70
N GLU A 10 -30.45 -9.81 18.61
CA GLU A 10 -31.01 -11.16 18.71
C GLU A 10 -32.46 -11.13 19.24
N GLN A 11 -33.44 -11.49 18.40
CA GLN A 11 -34.64 -12.18 18.87
C GLN A 11 -35.29 -13.01 17.76
N LYS A 12 -35.13 -14.34 17.89
CA LYS A 12 -35.87 -15.36 17.12
C LYS A 12 -37.38 -15.13 17.24
N ARG A 13 -38.03 -14.79 16.12
CA ARG A 13 -39.43 -15.15 15.85
C ARG A 13 -39.58 -15.56 14.39
N GLN A 14 -39.63 -16.88 14.16
CA GLN A 14 -40.27 -17.46 12.99
C GLN A 14 -41.75 -17.06 12.99
N THR A 15 -42.16 -16.13 12.13
CA THR A 15 -43.55 -16.08 11.62
C THR A 15 -43.64 -15.30 10.31
N GLN A 16 -44.12 -16.02 9.28
CA GLN A 16 -44.81 -15.54 8.07
C GLN A 16 -44.10 -14.57 7.11
N ALA A 17 -43.89 -15.08 5.90
CA ALA A 17 -43.75 -14.30 4.68
C ALA A 17 -44.87 -13.26 4.58
N ALA A 18 -44.52 -11.98 4.78
CA ALA A 18 -45.32 -10.85 4.38
C ALA A 18 -44.77 -10.35 3.04
N SER A 19 -45.51 -10.66 1.99
CA SER A 19 -45.37 -10.08 0.66
C SER A 19 -45.64 -8.58 0.77
N GLY A 20 -44.59 -7.78 0.97
CA GLY A 20 -44.72 -6.34 1.17
C GLY A 20 -43.43 -5.53 1.04
N ALA A 21 -42.35 -6.12 0.53
CA ALA A 21 -41.18 -5.33 0.19
C ALA A 21 -41.56 -4.35 -0.95
N PRO A 22 -41.35 -3.02 -0.78
CA PRO A 22 -41.51 -2.08 -1.87
C PRO A 22 -40.61 -2.49 -3.04
N PRO A 23 -40.92 -2.07 -4.29
CA PRO A 23 -40.00 -2.24 -5.39
C PRO A 23 -38.64 -1.66 -4.99
N LEU A 24 -37.55 -2.39 -5.29
CA LEU A 24 -36.17 -1.98 -4.97
C LEU A 24 -35.81 -0.59 -5.53
N GLU A 25 -36.61 -0.02 -6.44
CA GLU A 25 -36.42 1.30 -7.05
C GLU A 25 -36.79 2.49 -6.13
N ASP A 26 -37.46 2.27 -4.99
CA ASP A 26 -37.94 3.34 -4.08
C ASP A 26 -37.43 3.16 -2.64
N PHE A 27 -36.16 2.75 -2.50
CA PHE A 27 -35.54 2.58 -1.19
C PHE A 27 -35.32 3.94 -0.51
N ASP A 28 -35.99 4.14 0.64
CA ASP A 28 -35.73 5.26 1.54
C ASP A 28 -34.80 4.81 2.68
N PRO A 29 -33.54 5.27 2.72
CA PRO A 29 -32.62 4.93 3.81
C PRO A 29 -33.07 5.49 5.17
N ALA A 30 -34.03 6.42 5.22
CA ALA A 30 -34.60 6.92 6.47
C ALA A 30 -35.82 6.11 6.97
N ASP A 31 -36.35 5.17 6.18
CA ASP A 31 -37.53 4.39 6.56
C ASP A 31 -37.22 3.44 7.74
N PRO A 32 -37.83 3.61 8.92
CA PRO A 32 -37.57 2.76 10.08
C PRO A 32 -38.14 1.33 9.94
N ASP A 33 -39.08 1.09 9.02
CA ASP A 33 -39.72 -0.22 8.84
C ASP A 33 -38.94 -1.14 7.90
N THR A 34 -37.94 -0.61 7.19
CA THR A 34 -37.05 -1.38 6.30
C THR A 34 -35.84 -1.91 7.07
N VAL A 35 -35.60 -3.22 6.97
CA VAL A 35 -34.38 -3.86 7.49
C VAL A 35 -33.21 -3.51 6.58
N LYS A 36 -32.12 -3.00 7.17
CA LYS A 36 -30.97 -2.45 6.45
C LYS A 36 -29.68 -3.13 6.89
N VAL A 37 -28.73 -3.16 5.97
CA VAL A 37 -27.35 -3.57 6.20
C VAL A 37 -26.46 -2.34 5.98
N HIS A 38 -25.51 -2.16 6.89
CA HIS A 38 -24.56 -1.06 6.89
C HIS A 38 -23.17 -1.62 6.57
N TYR A 39 -22.53 -1.04 5.56
CA TYR A 39 -21.14 -1.31 5.21
C TYR A 39 -20.29 -0.13 5.65
N ASP A 40 -19.32 -0.40 6.52
CA ASP A 40 -18.36 0.60 6.96
C ASP A 40 -17.30 0.84 5.87
N VAL A 41 -17.36 2.03 5.26
CA VAL A 41 -16.37 2.55 4.30
C VAL A 41 -15.79 3.87 4.78
N SER A 42 -15.73 4.07 6.11
CA SER A 42 -15.18 5.27 6.73
C SER A 42 -13.69 5.46 6.43
N GLY A 43 -12.95 4.35 6.30
CA GLY A 43 -11.54 4.35 5.91
C GLY A 43 -11.28 4.67 4.43
N TRP A 44 -12.32 4.70 3.60
CA TRP A 44 -12.18 4.96 2.16
C TRP A 44 -12.10 6.47 1.88
N ASP A 45 -11.36 6.83 0.84
CA ASP A 45 -11.29 8.21 0.38
C ASP A 45 -12.57 8.64 -0.38
N PHE A 46 -12.61 9.88 -0.86
CA PHE A 46 -13.77 10.40 -1.57
C PHE A 46 -13.96 9.77 -2.95
N ASP A 47 -12.88 9.49 -3.66
CA ASP A 47 -12.92 8.97 -5.02
C ASP A 47 -13.35 7.50 -5.00
N GLN A 48 -12.79 6.70 -4.08
CA GLN A 48 -13.19 5.31 -3.83
C GLN A 48 -14.69 5.20 -3.50
N ARG A 49 -15.22 6.07 -2.63
CA ARG A 49 -16.66 6.11 -2.34
C ARG A 49 -17.50 6.58 -3.53
N GLY A 50 -16.96 7.49 -4.35
CA GLY A 50 -17.58 7.92 -5.60
C GLY A 50 -17.71 6.78 -6.61
N GLU A 51 -16.65 6.01 -6.79
CA GLU A 51 -16.62 4.81 -7.65
C GLU A 51 -17.58 3.73 -7.14
N LEU A 52 -17.61 3.49 -5.82
CA LEU A 52 -18.57 2.58 -5.20
C LEU A 52 -20.02 3.02 -5.49
N ALA A 53 -20.34 4.29 -5.27
CA ALA A 53 -21.67 4.83 -5.54
C ALA A 53 -22.04 4.71 -7.03
N ALA A 54 -21.10 4.98 -7.94
CA ALA A 54 -21.30 4.83 -9.37
C ALA A 54 -21.56 3.35 -9.75
N ALA A 55 -20.81 2.42 -9.17
CA ALA A 55 -20.97 0.99 -9.40
C ALA A 55 -22.34 0.48 -8.92
N PHE A 56 -22.80 0.93 -7.75
CA PHE A 56 -24.14 0.60 -7.24
C PHE A 56 -25.25 1.18 -8.14
N ALA A 57 -25.10 2.42 -8.60
CA ALA A 57 -26.06 3.05 -9.50
C ALA A 57 -26.11 2.35 -10.87
N GLU A 58 -24.96 1.97 -11.43
CA GLU A 58 -24.87 1.23 -12.70
C GLU A 58 -25.51 -0.17 -12.59
N ALA A 59 -25.30 -0.85 -11.47
CA ALA A 59 -25.94 -2.12 -11.17
C ALA A 59 -27.45 -2.01 -10.85
N GLY A 60 -27.97 -0.78 -10.69
CA GLY A 60 -29.35 -0.53 -10.29
C GLY A 60 -29.67 -1.00 -8.87
N LEU A 61 -28.66 -1.04 -7.98
CA LEU A 61 -28.83 -1.48 -6.60
C LEU A 61 -29.31 -0.33 -5.71
N PRO A 62 -30.40 -0.52 -4.94
CA PRO A 62 -30.83 0.46 -3.95
C PRO A 62 -29.76 0.64 -2.87
N HIS A 63 -29.37 1.89 -2.67
CA HIS A 63 -28.43 2.27 -1.63
C HIS A 63 -28.69 3.69 -1.14
N GLY A 64 -28.18 3.99 0.04
CA GLY A 64 -28.14 5.31 0.63
C GLY A 64 -26.88 5.47 1.49
N TRP A 65 -26.76 6.62 2.14
CA TRP A 65 -25.63 6.94 3.01
C TRP A 65 -26.11 7.38 4.38
N ASP A 66 -25.51 6.83 5.43
CA ASP A 66 -25.64 7.31 6.81
C ASP A 66 -24.26 7.71 7.33
N GLY A 67 -23.98 9.02 7.35
CA GLY A 67 -22.63 9.53 7.60
C GLY A 67 -21.62 9.01 6.57
N HIS A 68 -20.75 8.09 7.00
CA HIS A 68 -19.72 7.46 6.17
C HIS A 68 -20.03 5.99 5.82
N GLU A 69 -21.18 5.48 6.23
CA GLU A 69 -21.59 4.10 5.96
C GLU A 69 -22.50 4.02 4.74
N LEU A 70 -22.27 3.00 3.90
CA LEU A 70 -23.18 2.66 2.82
C LEU A 70 -24.32 1.81 3.38
N VAL A 71 -25.55 2.23 3.14
CA VAL A 71 -26.75 1.57 3.65
C VAL A 71 -27.51 0.94 2.50
N VAL A 72 -27.81 -0.35 2.60
CA VAL A 72 -28.60 -1.10 1.61
C VAL A 72 -29.75 -1.82 2.32
N PRO A 73 -30.88 -2.08 1.64
CA PRO A 73 -31.89 -2.98 2.19
C PRO A 73 -31.35 -4.41 2.28
N GLU A 74 -31.70 -5.16 3.33
CA GLU A 74 -31.27 -6.56 3.52
C GLU A 74 -31.55 -7.44 2.29
N ALA A 75 -32.64 -7.17 1.57
CA ALA A 75 -32.98 -7.88 0.33
C ALA A 75 -31.96 -7.70 -0.82
N ALA A 76 -31.09 -6.70 -0.75
CA ALA A 76 -30.05 -6.42 -1.74
C ALA A 76 -28.63 -6.76 -1.23
N GLU A 77 -28.49 -7.28 0.00
CA GLU A 77 -27.20 -7.62 0.62
C GLU A 77 -26.36 -8.55 -0.26
N ASP A 78 -26.92 -9.67 -0.73
CA ASP A 78 -26.20 -10.63 -1.59
C ASP A 78 -25.66 -9.99 -2.87
N ALA A 79 -26.38 -9.01 -3.43
CA ALA A 79 -25.96 -8.31 -4.65
C ALA A 79 -24.91 -7.23 -4.35
N ALA A 80 -25.04 -6.54 -3.21
CA ALA A 80 -24.05 -5.61 -2.70
C ALA A 80 -22.72 -6.32 -2.41
N ASP A 81 -22.75 -7.46 -1.72
CA ASP A 81 -21.59 -8.29 -1.44
C ASP A 81 -20.90 -8.76 -2.72
N ALA A 82 -21.67 -9.20 -3.72
CA ALA A 82 -21.12 -9.58 -5.01
C ALA A 82 -20.45 -8.40 -5.74
N LEU A 83 -20.98 -7.19 -5.58
CA LEU A 83 -20.41 -5.97 -6.16
C LEU A 83 -19.11 -5.58 -5.45
N PHE A 84 -19.07 -5.60 -4.11
CA PHE A 84 -17.85 -5.38 -3.33
C PHE A 84 -16.77 -6.40 -3.71
N ALA A 85 -17.11 -7.69 -3.78
CA ALA A 85 -16.15 -8.73 -4.17
C ALA A 85 -15.60 -8.52 -5.60
N ARG A 86 -16.41 -7.99 -6.52
CA ARG A 86 -15.96 -7.63 -7.86
C ARG A 86 -15.00 -6.44 -7.84
N LEU A 87 -15.36 -5.37 -7.11
CA LEU A 87 -14.52 -4.18 -6.98
C LEU A 87 -13.19 -4.52 -6.31
N ASP A 88 -13.20 -5.33 -5.26
CA ASP A 88 -12.01 -5.80 -4.57
C ASP A 88 -11.08 -6.56 -5.51
N ALA A 89 -11.62 -7.45 -6.35
CA ALA A 89 -10.84 -8.18 -7.34
C ALA A 89 -10.30 -7.30 -8.49
N GLU A 90 -10.94 -6.16 -8.78
CA GLU A 90 -10.56 -5.28 -9.90
C GLU A 90 -9.65 -4.13 -9.46
N LEU A 91 -9.82 -3.63 -8.24
CA LEU A 91 -9.26 -2.36 -7.76
C LEU A 91 -8.67 -2.44 -6.34
N GLY A 92 -8.86 -3.54 -5.62
CA GLY A 92 -8.36 -3.71 -4.26
C GLY A 92 -6.83 -3.92 -4.16
N PRO A 93 -6.29 -3.97 -2.93
CA PRO A 93 -7.02 -4.02 -1.67
C PRO A 93 -7.56 -2.65 -1.21
N PHE A 94 -8.68 -2.66 -0.48
CA PHE A 94 -9.30 -1.46 0.10
C PHE A 94 -9.08 -1.36 1.61
N PRO A 95 -9.14 -0.16 2.21
CA PRO A 95 -9.08 -0.01 3.66
C PRO A 95 -10.20 -0.77 4.37
N ILE A 96 -9.82 -1.50 5.42
CA ILE A 96 -10.74 -2.25 6.30
C ILE A 96 -10.85 -1.50 7.63
N GLY A 97 -12.06 -1.02 7.94
CA GLY A 97 -12.33 -0.30 9.19
C GLY A 97 -12.32 -1.25 10.40
N LEU A 98 -11.69 -0.80 11.50
CA LEU A 98 -11.77 -1.47 12.80
C LEU A 98 -12.94 -0.92 13.63
N GLY A 99 -13.82 -1.79 14.12
CA GLY A 99 -14.99 -1.39 14.89
C GLY A 99 -14.63 -0.80 16.27
N GLU A 100 -15.42 0.17 16.76
CA GLU A 100 -15.18 0.86 18.05
C GLU A 100 -15.19 -0.06 19.29
N HIS A 101 -15.79 -1.26 19.17
CA HIS A 101 -15.91 -2.22 20.26
C HIS A 101 -15.08 -3.49 20.04
N GLU A 102 -14.30 -3.53 18.97
CA GLU A 102 -13.41 -4.63 18.67
C GLU A 102 -12.16 -4.56 19.56
N GLY A 103 -11.60 -5.73 19.90
CA GLY A 103 -10.34 -5.79 20.63
C GLY A 103 -9.25 -5.15 19.77
N SER A 104 -8.65 -4.08 20.29
CA SER A 104 -7.66 -3.29 19.56
C SER A 104 -6.38 -3.10 20.36
N THR A 105 -5.27 -3.01 19.64
CA THR A 105 -3.97 -2.59 20.15
C THR A 105 -3.68 -1.17 19.64
N GLU A 106 -3.16 -0.32 20.51
CA GLU A 106 -2.90 1.10 20.27
C GLU A 106 -1.41 1.38 20.02
N PHE A 107 -1.11 2.10 18.94
CA PHE A 107 0.23 2.59 18.61
C PHE A 107 0.24 4.11 18.49
N GLY A 108 0.96 4.78 19.38
CA GLY A 108 1.14 6.24 19.34
C GLY A 108 2.31 6.63 18.44
N LEU A 109 2.04 7.41 17.38
CA LEU A 109 3.02 7.78 16.36
C LEU A 109 3.26 9.29 16.27
N ASP A 110 3.08 10.03 17.38
CA ASP A 110 3.23 11.49 17.41
C ASP A 110 4.63 12.00 17.02
N GLU A 111 5.66 11.17 17.18
CA GLU A 111 7.05 11.49 16.84
C GLU A 111 7.44 11.04 15.42
N TRP A 112 6.53 10.39 14.69
CA TRP A 112 6.83 9.83 13.38
C TRP A 112 6.77 10.89 12.27
N PRO A 113 7.70 10.85 11.30
CA PRO A 113 7.64 11.71 10.13
C PRO A 113 6.36 11.49 9.32
N PRO A 114 5.74 12.55 8.76
CA PRO A 114 4.53 12.41 7.94
C PRO A 114 4.71 11.46 6.75
N ALA A 115 5.90 11.41 6.15
CA ALA A 115 6.18 10.48 5.05
C ALA A 115 6.08 9.01 5.47
N ASP A 116 6.57 8.68 6.67
CA ASP A 116 6.56 7.32 7.20
C ASP A 116 5.14 6.90 7.59
N LEU A 117 4.31 7.85 8.05
CA LEU A 117 2.89 7.61 8.30
C LEU A 117 2.12 7.29 7.02
N GLU A 118 2.42 7.94 5.90
CA GLU A 118 1.80 7.62 4.60
C GLU A 118 2.22 6.23 4.10
N ILE A 119 3.49 5.84 4.31
CA ILE A 119 3.96 4.49 4.02
C ILE A 119 3.19 3.47 4.87
N LEU A 120 3.03 3.73 6.17
CA LEU A 120 2.31 2.87 7.08
C LEU A 120 0.83 2.73 6.67
N ARG A 121 0.15 3.83 6.34
CA ARG A 121 -1.24 3.82 5.86
C ARG A 121 -1.40 2.87 4.67
N THR A 122 -0.49 2.98 3.70
CA THR A 122 -0.50 2.13 2.50
C THR A 122 -0.23 0.67 2.87
N ALA A 123 0.81 0.42 3.68
CA ALA A 123 1.22 -0.92 4.08
C ALA A 123 0.11 -1.68 4.85
N LEU A 124 -0.68 -0.98 5.66
CA LEU A 124 -1.80 -1.59 6.38
C LEU A 124 -2.93 -2.00 5.46
N VAL A 125 -3.21 -1.21 4.42
CA VAL A 125 -4.20 -1.55 3.39
C VAL A 125 -3.72 -2.74 2.56
N ASP A 126 -2.46 -2.72 2.13
CA ASP A 126 -1.85 -3.81 1.36
C ASP A 126 -1.79 -5.12 2.14
N ALA A 127 -1.61 -5.04 3.46
CA ALA A 127 -1.64 -6.19 4.36
C ALA A 127 -3.06 -6.59 4.79
N GLU A 128 -4.10 -5.90 4.32
CA GLU A 128 -5.51 -6.10 4.67
C GLU A 128 -5.74 -6.08 6.20
N ILE A 129 -5.03 -5.20 6.92
CA ILE A 129 -5.11 -5.10 8.39
C ILE A 129 -6.27 -4.17 8.77
N PRO A 130 -7.28 -4.66 9.51
CA PRO A 130 -8.34 -3.81 10.05
C PRO A 130 -7.76 -2.78 11.00
N HIS A 131 -8.00 -1.50 10.71
CA HIS A 131 -7.43 -0.41 11.49
C HIS A 131 -8.31 0.84 11.56
N ARG A 132 -7.99 1.73 12.50
CA ARG A 132 -8.66 3.01 12.72
C ARG A 132 -7.66 4.05 13.21
N TRP A 133 -7.75 5.26 12.66
CA TRP A 133 -6.86 6.37 13.03
C TRP A 133 -7.57 7.37 13.95
N GLU A 134 -6.90 7.78 15.02
CA GLU A 134 -7.29 8.92 15.85
C GLU A 134 -6.10 9.89 16.00
N GLY A 135 -6.04 10.92 15.16
CA GLY A 135 -4.88 11.81 15.11
C GLY A 135 -3.63 11.08 14.62
N HIS A 136 -2.57 11.04 15.44
CA HIS A 136 -1.34 10.28 15.16
C HIS A 136 -1.33 8.90 15.84
N THR A 137 -2.43 8.49 16.44
CA THR A 137 -2.56 7.16 17.03
C THR A 137 -3.30 6.25 16.06
N ILE A 138 -2.77 5.04 15.87
CA ILE A 138 -3.47 3.99 15.15
C ILE A 138 -3.92 2.88 16.12
N PHE A 139 -5.16 2.45 15.92
CA PHE A 139 -5.74 1.27 16.54
C PHE A 139 -5.83 0.18 15.49
N VAL A 140 -5.32 -1.01 15.80
CA VAL A 140 -5.36 -2.19 14.92
C VAL A 140 -5.99 -3.36 15.66
N ALA A 141 -6.53 -4.34 14.95
CA ALA A 141 -7.03 -5.55 15.58
C ALA A 141 -5.93 -6.22 16.43
N THR A 142 -6.27 -6.69 17.65
CA THR A 142 -5.26 -7.25 18.58
C THR A 142 -4.50 -8.45 18.01
N ASP A 143 -5.10 -9.21 17.10
CA ASP A 143 -4.43 -10.34 16.43
C ASP A 143 -3.45 -9.92 15.32
N ALA A 144 -3.47 -8.64 14.91
CA ALA A 144 -2.54 -8.05 13.95
C ALA A 144 -1.38 -7.30 14.62
N GLU A 145 -1.33 -7.22 15.96
CA GLU A 145 -0.29 -6.48 16.72
C GLU A 145 1.13 -6.82 16.27
N ASP A 146 1.49 -8.11 16.25
CA ASP A 146 2.84 -8.56 15.87
C ASP A 146 3.20 -8.13 14.42
N VAL A 147 2.22 -8.16 13.50
CA VAL A 147 2.44 -7.77 12.10
C VAL A 147 2.65 -6.27 11.98
N VAL A 148 1.93 -5.48 12.78
CA VAL A 148 2.03 -4.03 12.78
C VAL A 148 3.35 -3.58 13.41
N ASP A 149 3.79 -4.23 14.49
CA ASP A 149 5.13 -4.01 15.06
C ASP A 149 6.22 -4.27 14.01
N ASP A 150 6.15 -5.39 13.29
CA ASP A 150 7.11 -5.71 12.23
C ASP A 150 7.10 -4.66 11.10
N LEU A 151 5.91 -4.13 10.73
CA LEU A 151 5.77 -3.05 9.75
C LEU A 151 6.40 -1.75 10.24
N LEU A 152 6.15 -1.36 11.50
CA LEU A 152 6.75 -0.17 12.10
C LEU A 152 8.27 -0.29 12.11
N ASP A 153 8.82 -1.39 12.60
CA ASP A 153 10.26 -1.66 12.61
C ASP A 153 10.87 -1.64 11.20
N ALA A 154 10.14 -2.11 10.18
CA ALA A 154 10.58 -2.09 8.80
C ALA A 154 10.60 -0.68 8.21
N ILE A 155 9.59 0.15 8.53
CA ILE A 155 9.54 1.55 8.08
C ILE A 155 10.63 2.37 8.77
N GLU A 156 10.82 2.22 10.08
CA GLU A 156 11.87 2.92 10.83
C GLU A 156 13.28 2.58 10.28
N ARG A 157 13.48 1.32 9.86
CA ARG A 157 14.73 0.90 9.20
C ARG A 157 14.84 1.34 7.73
N GLY A 158 13.77 1.85 7.13
CA GLY A 158 13.71 2.25 5.73
C GLY A 158 13.70 1.06 4.76
N ASP A 159 13.15 -0.08 5.16
CA ASP A 159 13.01 -1.26 4.31
C ASP A 159 11.82 -1.16 3.33
N ILE A 160 10.76 -0.45 3.75
CA ILE A 160 9.53 -0.26 2.97
C ILE A 160 9.56 1.09 2.26
N ALA A 161 9.29 1.10 0.95
CA ALA A 161 9.10 2.33 0.17
C ALA A 161 7.64 2.74 0.15
N SER A 162 7.40 4.05 0.06
CA SER A 162 6.17 4.53 -0.56
C SER A 162 6.16 4.07 -2.02
N TYR A 163 5.20 3.22 -2.38
CA TYR A 163 4.86 2.97 -3.76
C TYR A 163 3.96 4.10 -4.24
N ASP A 164 4.55 5.08 -4.94
CA ASP A 164 3.78 6.08 -5.67
C ASP A 164 3.65 5.61 -7.13
N PRO A 165 2.49 5.06 -7.55
CA PRO A 165 2.28 4.58 -8.91
C PRO A 165 2.28 5.71 -9.96
N ASP A 166 2.07 6.97 -9.53
CA ASP A 166 2.06 8.16 -10.38
C ASP A 166 3.41 8.91 -10.34
N ALA A 167 4.35 8.49 -9.48
CA ALA A 167 5.72 8.97 -9.54
C ALA A 167 6.42 8.41 -10.78
N ASP A 168 6.44 9.22 -11.85
CA ASP A 168 7.44 9.12 -12.93
C ASP A 168 8.85 9.23 -12.31
N GLY A 169 9.39 8.13 -11.79
CA GLY A 169 10.61 8.19 -10.97
C GLY A 169 11.19 6.88 -10.45
N GLY A 170 10.66 5.72 -10.83
CA GLY A 170 11.31 4.44 -10.55
C GLY A 170 12.70 4.37 -11.18
N ALA A 171 13.62 3.64 -10.55
CA ALA A 171 14.92 3.35 -11.14
C ALA A 171 14.75 2.81 -12.58
N PRO A 172 15.54 3.30 -13.55
CA PRO A 172 15.29 3.00 -14.96
C PRO A 172 15.42 1.50 -15.25
N ASP A 173 14.60 1.00 -16.18
CA ASP A 173 14.57 -0.43 -16.53
C ASP A 173 15.98 -1.01 -16.75
N GLY A 174 16.21 -2.17 -16.15
CA GLY A 174 17.50 -2.88 -16.21
C GLY A 174 18.65 -2.15 -15.53
N ALA A 175 18.40 -1.18 -14.63
CA ALA A 175 19.45 -0.48 -13.87
C ALA A 175 20.40 -1.45 -13.17
N LEU A 176 19.88 -2.47 -12.47
CA LEU A 176 20.70 -3.46 -11.75
C LEU A 176 21.64 -4.23 -12.68
N GLY A 177 21.17 -4.65 -13.86
CA GLY A 177 21.99 -5.33 -14.87
C GLY A 177 23.10 -4.45 -15.44
N ARG A 178 22.78 -3.18 -15.70
CA ARG A 178 23.76 -2.18 -16.15
C ARG A 178 24.82 -1.90 -15.09
N LEU A 179 24.39 -1.66 -13.84
CA LEU A 179 25.30 -1.44 -12.71
C LEU A 179 26.23 -2.63 -12.45
N PHE A 180 25.73 -3.86 -12.53
CA PHE A 180 26.55 -5.06 -12.44
C PHE A 180 27.63 -5.09 -13.53
N THR A 181 27.26 -4.79 -14.77
CA THR A 181 28.17 -4.77 -15.92
C THR A 181 29.24 -3.67 -15.79
N ILE A 182 28.85 -2.49 -15.34
CA ILE A 182 29.77 -1.37 -15.05
C ILE A 182 30.76 -1.78 -13.96
N GLY A 183 30.27 -2.33 -12.84
CA GLY A 183 31.11 -2.82 -11.75
C GLY A 183 32.09 -3.92 -12.20
N ASP A 184 31.64 -4.89 -13.01
CA ASP A 184 32.52 -5.94 -13.54
C ASP A 184 33.62 -5.39 -14.46
N ARG A 185 33.30 -4.44 -15.33
CA ARG A 185 34.26 -3.79 -16.23
C ARG A 185 35.30 -2.97 -15.47
N LEU A 186 34.85 -2.12 -14.53
CA LEU A 186 35.74 -1.25 -13.75
C LEU A 186 36.59 -2.04 -12.74
N ALA A 187 36.07 -3.14 -12.19
CA ALA A 187 36.85 -4.04 -11.35
C ALA A 187 38.00 -4.73 -12.11
N ARG A 188 37.85 -4.90 -13.44
CA ARG A 188 38.86 -5.49 -14.32
C ARG A 188 39.83 -4.46 -14.88
N ASP A 189 39.32 -3.29 -15.23
CA ASP A 189 40.07 -2.16 -15.77
C ASP A 189 39.50 -0.84 -15.23
N PRO A 190 40.11 -0.23 -14.19
CA PRO A 190 39.62 1.00 -13.58
C PRO A 190 39.76 2.24 -14.49
N THR A 191 40.46 2.12 -15.62
CA THR A 191 40.65 3.22 -16.58
C THR A 191 39.71 3.14 -17.79
N GLU A 192 38.82 2.13 -17.81
CA GLU A 192 37.93 1.88 -18.92
C GLU A 192 36.90 3.01 -19.08
N SER A 193 37.09 3.83 -20.13
CA SER A 193 36.36 5.08 -20.30
C SER A 193 34.87 4.89 -20.62
N GLY A 194 34.50 3.76 -21.24
CA GLY A 194 33.10 3.45 -21.55
C GLY A 194 32.29 3.18 -20.28
N ALA A 195 32.77 2.30 -19.39
CA ALA A 195 32.09 2.02 -18.13
C ALA A 195 32.04 3.24 -17.22
N ARG A 196 33.10 4.08 -17.20
CA ARG A 196 33.06 5.37 -16.50
C ARG A 196 31.94 6.27 -17.07
N PHE A 197 31.88 6.44 -18.39
CA PHE A 197 30.85 7.26 -19.02
C PHE A 197 29.43 6.75 -18.71
N GLU A 198 29.20 5.44 -18.85
CA GLU A 198 27.93 4.80 -18.53
C GLU A 198 27.52 4.98 -17.05
N LEU A 199 28.49 4.93 -16.12
CA LEU A 199 28.26 5.21 -14.70
C LEU A 199 27.77 6.65 -14.48
N PHE A 200 28.46 7.64 -15.06
CA PHE A 200 28.10 9.07 -14.92
C PHE A 200 26.78 9.42 -15.61
N GLU A 201 26.40 8.71 -16.68
CA GLU A 201 25.07 8.88 -17.28
C GLU A 201 23.96 8.27 -16.42
N LEU A 202 24.21 7.11 -15.79
CA LEU A 202 23.20 6.38 -15.04
C LEU A 202 23.01 6.94 -13.62
N ALA A 203 24.08 7.33 -12.92
CA ALA A 203 24.02 7.76 -11.52
C ALA A 203 23.01 8.87 -11.22
N PRO A 204 22.86 9.94 -12.03
CA PRO A 204 21.89 11.00 -11.79
C PRO A 204 20.43 10.58 -11.91
N GLN A 205 20.16 9.41 -12.50
CA GLN A 205 18.82 8.85 -12.69
C GLN A 205 18.38 7.95 -11.53
N LEU A 206 19.26 7.69 -10.55
CA LEU A 206 18.98 6.80 -9.43
C LEU A 206 18.54 7.62 -8.21
N ASP A 207 17.28 7.52 -7.81
CA ASP A 207 16.81 7.96 -6.48
C ASP A 207 16.84 6.75 -5.53
N ALA A 208 17.51 6.89 -4.39
CA ALA A 208 17.64 5.84 -3.37
C ALA A 208 16.29 5.42 -2.77
N ARG A 209 15.25 6.25 -2.89
CA ARG A 209 13.91 6.00 -2.34
C ARG A 209 12.98 5.30 -3.33
N THR A 210 13.36 5.18 -4.60
CA THR A 210 12.51 4.60 -5.65
C THR A 210 13.17 3.33 -6.24
N PRO A 211 13.10 2.21 -5.50
CA PRO A 211 13.73 0.97 -5.94
C PRO A 211 13.07 0.42 -7.21
N PRO A 212 13.80 -0.36 -8.02
CA PRO A 212 13.20 -1.24 -9.01
C PRO A 212 12.12 -2.14 -8.37
N PHE A 213 11.08 -2.48 -9.15
CA PHE A 213 10.00 -3.35 -8.69
C PHE A 213 10.51 -4.64 -8.03
N GLY A 214 9.96 -4.98 -6.86
CA GLY A 214 10.30 -6.18 -6.10
C GLY A 214 11.60 -6.10 -5.30
N LEU A 215 12.26 -4.93 -5.22
CA LEU A 215 13.45 -4.71 -4.40
C LEU A 215 13.13 -3.83 -3.18
N ALA A 216 13.65 -4.19 -2.01
CA ALA A 216 13.55 -3.38 -0.80
C ALA A 216 14.33 -2.06 -0.92
N VAL A 217 13.83 -0.98 -0.31
CA VAL A 217 14.46 0.35 -0.36
C VAL A 217 15.84 0.35 0.27
N SER A 218 16.00 -0.33 1.39
CA SER A 218 17.30 -0.41 2.08
C SER A 218 18.35 -1.10 1.21
N ALA A 219 17.99 -2.20 0.54
CA ALA A 219 18.87 -2.88 -0.40
C ALA A 219 19.23 -1.99 -1.60
N TRP A 220 18.26 -1.25 -2.15
CA TRP A 220 18.48 -0.32 -3.24
C TRP A 220 19.34 0.89 -2.83
N SER A 221 19.08 1.47 -1.66
CA SER A 221 19.84 2.58 -1.10
C SER A 221 21.32 2.24 -0.95
N VAL A 222 21.63 1.00 -0.56
CA VAL A 222 23.03 0.50 -0.51
C VAL A 222 23.66 0.46 -1.90
N VAL A 223 22.91 0.07 -2.94
CA VAL A 223 23.39 0.10 -4.33
C VAL A 223 23.66 1.53 -4.78
N VAL A 224 22.72 2.45 -4.57
CA VAL A 224 22.87 3.87 -4.95
C VAL A 224 24.04 4.52 -4.20
N ALA A 225 24.22 4.23 -2.91
CA ALA A 225 25.36 4.72 -2.14
C ALA A 225 26.70 4.29 -2.77
N ARG A 226 26.83 3.02 -3.19
CA ARG A 226 28.06 2.53 -3.85
C ARG A 226 28.31 3.12 -5.23
N VAL A 227 27.24 3.43 -5.97
CA VAL A 227 27.35 4.18 -7.22
C VAL A 227 27.89 5.58 -6.98
N ASN A 228 27.43 6.25 -5.92
CA ASN A 228 27.90 7.58 -5.54
C ASN A 228 29.35 7.58 -5.06
N ASP A 229 29.75 6.59 -4.26
CA ASP A 229 31.15 6.43 -3.83
C ASP A 229 32.07 6.29 -5.05
N LEU A 230 31.72 5.39 -5.98
CA LEU A 230 32.51 5.16 -7.19
C LEU A 230 32.54 6.38 -8.13
N THR A 231 31.44 7.13 -8.19
CA THR A 231 31.38 8.40 -8.94
C THR A 231 32.31 9.44 -8.32
N SER A 232 32.29 9.55 -6.98
CA SER A 232 33.16 10.47 -6.24
C SER A 232 34.64 10.15 -6.42
N ASP A 233 35.01 8.86 -6.40
CA ASP A 233 36.38 8.42 -6.67
C ASP A 233 36.92 8.96 -8.01
N PHE A 234 36.10 8.94 -9.05
CA PHE A 234 36.47 9.48 -10.36
C PHE A 234 36.53 11.01 -10.42
N GLU A 235 35.78 11.71 -9.57
CA GLU A 235 35.82 13.17 -9.49
C GLU A 235 37.05 13.68 -8.75
N ILE A 236 37.53 12.93 -7.76
CA ILE A 236 38.73 13.25 -6.98
C ILE A 236 40.02 12.64 -7.55
N ASP A 237 39.92 11.93 -8.68
CA ASP A 237 41.02 11.16 -9.28
C ASP A 237 41.69 10.21 -8.26
N ALA A 238 40.86 9.39 -7.58
CA ALA A 238 41.30 8.42 -6.57
C ALA A 238 42.27 7.36 -7.15
N ASP A 239 42.93 6.61 -6.26
CA ASP A 239 43.85 5.55 -6.69
C ASP A 239 43.08 4.44 -7.43
N PRO A 240 43.65 3.89 -8.52
CA PRO A 240 43.05 2.76 -9.23
C PRO A 240 42.68 1.57 -8.33
N SER A 241 43.39 1.35 -7.20
CA SER A 241 43.03 0.28 -6.27
C SER A 241 41.70 0.52 -5.54
N ASP A 242 41.40 1.79 -5.23
CA ASP A 242 40.17 2.16 -4.52
C ASP A 242 38.96 1.99 -5.46
N ILE A 243 39.10 2.46 -6.71
CA ILE A 243 38.11 2.28 -7.79
C ILE A 243 37.83 0.79 -8.01
N ILE A 244 38.87 -0.05 -8.07
CA ILE A 244 38.70 -1.50 -8.20
C ILE A 244 37.92 -2.07 -7.01
N GLY A 245 38.23 -1.63 -5.78
CA GLY A 245 37.55 -2.06 -4.56
C GLY A 245 36.06 -1.75 -4.59
N HIS A 246 35.69 -0.48 -4.80
CA HIS A 246 34.28 -0.06 -4.86
C HIS A 246 33.54 -0.69 -6.05
N ALA A 247 34.20 -0.90 -7.20
CA ALA A 247 33.60 -1.59 -8.34
C ALA A 247 33.31 -3.08 -8.05
N GLN A 248 34.19 -3.76 -7.30
CA GLN A 248 33.95 -5.14 -6.84
C GLN A 248 32.80 -5.22 -5.84
N GLU A 249 32.69 -4.25 -4.93
CA GLU A 249 31.56 -4.15 -4.00
C GLU A 249 30.25 -3.95 -4.77
N LEU A 250 30.19 -2.98 -5.69
CA LEU A 250 29.02 -2.71 -6.53
C LEU A 250 28.57 -3.97 -7.30
N ARG A 251 29.53 -4.69 -7.91
CA ARG A 251 29.25 -5.97 -8.57
C ARG A 251 28.70 -7.01 -7.60
N THR A 252 29.23 -7.08 -6.38
CA THR A 252 28.84 -8.09 -5.39
C THR A 252 27.41 -7.88 -4.93
N ILE A 253 27.03 -6.63 -4.61
CA ILE A 253 25.69 -6.31 -4.12
C ILE A 253 24.61 -6.35 -5.20
N THR A 254 24.97 -6.16 -6.48
CA THR A 254 24.02 -6.25 -7.61
C THR A 254 23.83 -7.68 -8.13
N ARG A 255 24.79 -8.59 -7.88
CA ARG A 255 24.79 -9.98 -8.38
C ARG A 255 23.51 -10.79 -8.09
N PRO A 256 22.84 -10.68 -6.92
CA PRO A 256 21.65 -11.48 -6.65
C PRO A 256 20.45 -11.16 -7.56
N TYR A 257 20.49 -10.03 -8.27
CA TYR A 257 19.35 -9.47 -9.01
C TYR A 257 19.51 -9.49 -10.53
N VAL A 258 20.54 -10.19 -11.04
CA VAL A 258 20.94 -10.19 -12.47
C VAL A 258 21.17 -11.60 -13.01
#